data_AF-A0AAV2E033-F1
#
_entry.id   AF-A0AAV2E033-F1
#
_cell.length_a   1.000
_cell.length_b   1.000
_cell.length_c   1.000
_cell.angle_alpha   90.00
_cell.angle_beta   90.00
_cell.angle_gamma   90.00
#
_symmetry.space_group_name_H-M   'P 1'
#
loop_
_entity.id
_entity.type
_entity.pdbx_description
1 polymer ?
#
loop_
_entity_poly.entity_id
_entity_poly.type
_entity_poly.pdbx_seq_one_letter_code
_entity_poly.pdbx_strand_id
1 'polypeptide(L)'
;MYPMERFLGTLKSFVRNRANPEGSIVERYIAKECSDFCSRYLEGFETRSSRPNRNDDEFEGVESEGFRVFTQQGRTLGATRYDPISVEEFEQIQWYILNNWDEIEDIIK
;
A
#
# COMPACT_ATOMS: atom_id res chain seq x y z
N MET A 1 19.23 -0.79 0.03
CA MET A 1 19.91 -0.53 -1.25
C MET A 1 19.97 0.97 -1.47
N TYR A 2 21.12 1.51 -1.87
CA TYR A 2 21.34 2.95 -2.00
C TYR A 2 20.62 3.54 -3.23
N PRO A 3 20.32 4.85 -3.24
CA PRO A 3 19.65 5.50 -4.37
C PRO A 3 20.35 5.30 -5.72
N MET A 4 21.68 5.42 -5.74
CA MET A 4 22.51 5.21 -6.94
C MET A 4 22.34 3.80 -7.51
N GLU A 5 22.36 2.79 -6.64
CA GLU A 5 22.23 1.40 -7.08
C GLU A 5 20.84 1.15 -7.65
N ARG A 6 19.77 1.69 -7.03
CA ARG A 6 18.39 1.57 -7.53
C ARG A 6 18.24 2.19 -8.92
N PHE A 7 18.86 3.35 -9.13
CA PHE A 7 18.86 4.02 -10.43
C PHE A 7 19.53 3.17 -11.51
N LEU A 8 20.74 2.68 -11.23
CA LEU A 8 21.47 1.79 -12.15
C LEU A 8 20.71 0.49 -12.41
N GLY A 9 20.06 -0.09 -11.40
CA GLY A 9 19.18 -1.25 -11.57
C GLY A 9 18.01 -0.98 -12.51
N THR A 10 17.44 0.23 -12.45
CA THR A 10 16.37 0.67 -13.36
C THR A 10 16.88 0.80 -14.79
N LEU A 11 18.01 1.48 -15.01
CA LEU A 11 18.62 1.61 -16.34
C LEU A 11 19.00 0.25 -16.93
N LYS A 12 19.56 -0.65 -16.12
CA LYS A 12 19.88 -2.01 -16.54
C LYS A 12 18.63 -2.77 -16.98
N SER A 13 17.49 -2.55 -16.31
CA SER A 13 16.22 -3.12 -16.71
C SER A 13 15.75 -2.62 -18.09
N PHE A 14 16.21 -1.45 -18.55
CA PHE A 14 15.83 -0.87 -19.83
C PHE A 14 16.57 -1.45 -21.03
N VAL A 15 17.74 -2.04 -20.83
CA VAL A 15 18.55 -2.65 -21.90
C VAL A 15 17.89 -3.96 -22.39
N ARG A 16 17.06 -3.85 -23.44
CA ARG A 16 16.48 -4.98 -24.19
C ARG A 16 17.37 -5.39 -25.36
N ASN A 17 18.00 -4.43 -26.03
CA ASN A 17 19.00 -4.69 -27.06
C ASN A 17 20.41 -4.50 -26.49
N ARG A 18 21.15 -5.61 -26.31
CA ARG A 18 22.53 -5.56 -25.78
C ARG A 18 23.56 -5.12 -26.82
N ALA A 19 23.23 -5.14 -28.11
CA ALA A 19 24.12 -4.65 -29.16
C ALA A 19 24.22 -3.11 -29.15
N ASN A 20 23.16 -2.42 -28.71
CA ASN A 20 23.08 -0.96 -28.59
C ASN A 20 22.42 -0.57 -27.25
N PRO A 21 23.16 -0.66 -26.14
CA PRO A 21 22.59 -0.48 -24.80
C PRO A 21 22.10 0.93 -24.54
N GLU A 22 22.83 1.97 -24.99
CA GLU A 22 22.41 3.36 -24.82
C GLU A 22 21.11 3.64 -25.59
N GLY A 23 21.04 3.19 -26.84
CA GLY A 23 19.83 3.32 -27.67
C GLY A 23 18.62 2.62 -27.03
N SER A 24 18.82 1.42 -26.50
CA SER A 24 17.76 0.67 -25.81
C SER A 24 17.28 1.37 -24.52
N ILE A 25 18.17 2.04 -23.80
CA ILE A 25 17.83 2.82 -22.62
C ILE A 25 17.00 4.04 -23.01
N VAL A 26 17.46 4.80 -24.02
CA VAL A 26 16.78 6.01 -24.50
C VAL A 26 15.38 5.68 -25.00
N GLU A 27 15.23 4.67 -25.84
CA GLU A 27 13.93 4.24 -26.38
C GLU A 27 12.93 3.95 -25.26
N ARG A 28 13.34 3.17 -24.27
CA ARG A 28 12.46 2.80 -23.17
C ARG A 28 12.18 3.95 -22.20
N TYR A 29 13.14 4.86 -22.02
CA TYR A 29 12.94 6.06 -21.23
C TYR A 29 11.89 6.97 -21.89
N ILE A 30 11.98 7.20 -23.20
CA ILE A 30 10.99 7.97 -23.96
C ILE A 30 9.60 7.34 -23.80
N ALA A 31 9.47 6.03 -24.02
CA ALA A 31 8.19 5.34 -23.88
C ALA A 31 7.59 5.46 -22.47
N LYS A 32 8.45 5.39 -21.43
CA LYS A 32 8.04 5.57 -20.04
C LYS A 32 7.52 7.00 -19.80
N GLU A 33 8.28 8.03 -20.18
CA GLU A 33 7.88 9.42 -19.97
C GLU A 33 6.61 9.80 -20.76
N CYS A 34 6.45 9.29 -21.99
CA CYS A 34 5.21 9.47 -22.74
C CYS A 34 4.01 8.82 -22.03
N SER A 35 4.18 7.62 -21.47
CA SER A 35 3.13 6.94 -20.71
C SER A 35 2.77 7.70 -19.43
N ASP A 36 3.77 8.16 -18.69
CA ASP A 36 3.62 8.96 -17.47
C ASP A 36 3.03 10.36 -17.75
N PHE A 37 3.21 10.89 -18.95
CA PHE A 37 2.58 12.13 -19.40
C PHE A 37 1.09 11.89 -19.73
N CYS A 38 0.78 10.87 -20.53
CA CYS A 38 -0.59 10.52 -20.90
C CYS A 38 -1.45 10.18 -19.68
N SER A 39 -0.87 9.54 -18.66
CA SER A 39 -1.57 9.19 -17.41
C SER A 39 -2.12 10.38 -16.64
N ARG A 40 -1.61 11.60 -16.88
CA ARG A 40 -2.11 12.82 -16.23
C ARG A 40 -3.39 13.36 -16.85
N TYR A 41 -3.71 12.93 -18.06
CA TYR A 41 -4.82 13.49 -18.86
C TYR A 41 -5.86 12.46 -19.25
N LEU A 42 -5.49 11.19 -19.30
CA LEU A 42 -6.40 10.11 -19.58
C LEU A 42 -6.79 9.47 -18.22
N GLU A 43 -8.08 9.32 -17.98
CA GLU A 43 -8.64 8.70 -16.76
C GLU A 43 -9.09 7.26 -17.04
N GLY A 44 -9.23 6.45 -15.97
CA GLY A 44 -9.87 5.13 -16.06
C GLY A 44 -8.97 3.96 -16.48
N PHE A 45 -7.65 4.09 -16.47
CA PHE A 45 -6.73 2.96 -16.65
C PHE A 45 -5.57 3.01 -15.65
N GLU A 46 -5.18 1.83 -15.19
CA GLU A 46 -4.07 1.70 -14.26
C GLU A 46 -2.73 1.97 -14.93
N THR A 47 -2.00 2.93 -14.39
CA THR A 47 -0.62 3.24 -14.80
C THR A 47 0.37 2.81 -13.73
N ARG A 48 1.66 2.77 -14.09
CA ARG A 48 2.72 2.40 -13.14
C ARG A 48 2.77 3.32 -11.91
N SER A 49 2.31 4.57 -12.04
CA SER A 49 2.21 5.55 -10.96
C SER A 49 0.89 5.48 -10.20
N SER A 50 -0.20 5.04 -10.84
CA SER A 50 -1.52 4.94 -10.22
C SER A 50 -1.77 3.59 -9.54
N ARG A 51 -0.96 2.57 -9.85
CA ARG A 51 -1.12 1.25 -9.23
C ARG A 51 -0.85 1.32 -7.73
N PRO A 52 -1.70 0.68 -6.91
CA PRO A 52 -1.47 0.59 -5.48
C PRO A 52 -0.12 -0.06 -5.20
N ASN A 53 0.48 0.31 -4.06
CA ASN A 53 1.73 -0.28 -3.67
C ASN A 53 1.57 -1.79 -3.44
N ARG A 54 2.67 -2.55 -3.51
CA ARG A 54 2.63 -4.00 -3.21
C ARG A 54 2.15 -4.32 -1.78
N ASN A 55 2.29 -3.34 -0.89
CA ASN A 55 1.88 -3.39 0.50
C ASN A 55 0.76 -2.36 0.76
N ASP A 56 0.04 -1.94 -0.27
CA ASP A 56 -1.21 -1.21 -0.02
C ASP A 56 -2.18 -2.20 0.62
N ASP A 57 -2.69 -1.83 1.78
CA ASP A 57 -3.80 -2.51 2.44
C ASP A 57 -5.14 -1.96 1.91
N GLU A 58 -5.15 -1.46 0.67
CA GLU A 58 -6.32 -0.89 0.00
C GLU A 58 -7.41 -1.95 -0.10
N PHE A 59 -8.41 -1.81 0.77
CA PHE A 59 -9.54 -2.72 0.89
C PHE A 59 -10.70 -2.17 0.06
N GLU A 60 -10.83 -2.64 -1.19
CA GLU A 60 -12.00 -2.35 -2.00
C GLU A 60 -13.21 -3.17 -1.48
N GLY A 61 -14.21 -2.46 -0.96
CA GLY A 61 -15.60 -2.91 -1.08
C GLY A 61 -16.19 -3.79 0.02
N VAL A 62 -15.68 -3.75 1.25
CA VAL A 62 -16.48 -4.22 2.40
C VAL A 62 -16.81 -3.02 3.27
N GLU A 63 -18.03 -2.50 3.12
CA GLU A 63 -18.66 -1.76 4.21
C GLU A 63 -18.71 -2.71 5.40
N SER A 64 -17.76 -2.58 6.31
CA SER A 64 -17.76 -3.40 7.51
C SER A 64 -18.88 -2.87 8.40
N GLU A 65 -19.97 -3.62 8.49
CA GLU A 65 -21.02 -3.38 9.49
C GLU A 65 -20.39 -3.51 10.89
N GLY A 66 -20.41 -2.44 11.69
CA GLY A 66 -19.88 -2.42 13.05
C GLY A 66 -19.16 -1.13 13.44
N PHE A 67 -18.64 -1.06 14.66
CA PHE A 67 -17.86 0.09 15.15
C PHE A 67 -16.57 0.24 14.37
N ARG A 68 -16.20 1.49 14.04
CA ARG A 68 -14.98 1.81 13.28
C ARG A 68 -13.70 1.22 13.88
N VAL A 69 -13.65 1.06 15.20
CA VAL A 69 -12.51 0.46 15.91
C VAL A 69 -12.25 -1.00 15.49
N PHE A 70 -13.26 -1.71 14.98
CA PHE A 70 -13.15 -3.11 14.53
C PHE A 70 -13.19 -3.27 13.01
N THR A 71 -13.41 -2.19 12.26
CA THR A 71 -13.47 -2.24 10.79
C THR A 71 -12.10 -2.16 10.12
N GLN A 72 -11.06 -1.77 10.88
CA GLN A 72 -9.71 -1.67 10.34
C GLN A 72 -9.11 -3.06 10.12
N GLN A 73 -9.09 -3.49 8.86
CA GLN A 73 -8.43 -4.72 8.44
C GLN A 73 -6.98 -4.39 8.07
N GLY A 74 -6.03 -5.08 8.69
CA GLY A 74 -4.61 -5.00 8.35
C GLY A 74 -4.11 -6.30 7.76
N ARG A 75 -3.14 -6.23 6.84
CA ARG A 75 -2.47 -7.42 6.33
C ARG A 75 -1.40 -7.87 7.32
N THR A 76 -1.56 -9.06 7.90
CA THR A 76 -0.53 -9.64 8.75
C THR A 76 0.69 -10.02 7.93
N LEU A 77 1.89 -9.71 8.43
CA LEU A 77 3.16 -10.06 7.81
C LEU A 77 3.89 -11.12 8.63
N GLY A 78 4.33 -12.19 7.97
CA GLY A 78 5.12 -13.25 8.60
C GLY A 78 4.30 -14.48 9.01
N ALA A 79 4.92 -15.36 9.79
CA ALA A 79 4.28 -16.57 10.30
C ALA A 79 3.38 -16.25 11.49
N THR A 80 2.20 -16.85 11.53
CA THR A 80 1.26 -16.71 12.65
C THR A 80 1.90 -17.19 13.95
N ARG A 81 1.86 -16.34 14.97
CA ARG A 81 2.16 -16.70 16.36
C ARG A 81 0.89 -16.54 17.17
N TYR A 82 0.63 -17.49 18.06
CA TYR A 82 -0.50 -17.43 18.96
C TYR A 82 0.02 -17.04 20.35
N ASP A 83 -0.11 -15.76 20.66
CA ASP A 83 0.18 -15.22 21.99
C ASP A 83 -1.17 -14.82 22.61
N PRO A 84 -1.65 -15.53 23.66
CA PRO A 84 -2.93 -15.22 24.27
C PRO A 84 -2.87 -13.88 25.01
N ILE A 85 -3.91 -13.07 24.83
CA ILE A 85 -4.07 -11.80 25.54
C ILE A 85 -4.32 -12.08 27.02
N SER A 86 -3.58 -11.41 27.91
CA SER A 86 -3.79 -11.51 29.35
C SER A 86 -5.07 -10.79 29.78
N VAL A 87 -5.60 -11.12 30.96
CA VAL A 87 -6.81 -10.47 31.50
C VAL A 87 -6.60 -8.96 31.66
N GLU A 88 -5.43 -8.56 32.15
CA GLU A 88 -5.07 -7.16 32.37
C GLU A 88 -5.00 -6.36 31.06
N GLU A 89 -4.43 -6.95 29.99
CA GLU A 89 -4.41 -6.35 28.67
C GLU A 89 -5.81 -6.24 28.07
N PHE A 90 -6.65 -7.26 28.29
CA PHE A 90 -8.04 -7.24 27.83
C PHE A 90 -8.84 -6.12 28.51
N GLU A 91 -8.71 -5.96 29.83
CA GLU A 91 -9.36 -4.87 30.59
C GLU A 91 -8.88 -3.50 30.11
N GLN A 92 -7.58 -3.33 29.84
CA GLN A 92 -7.02 -2.09 29.28
C GLN A 92 -7.58 -1.78 27.90
N ILE A 93 -7.67 -2.77 27.01
CA ILE A 93 -8.24 -2.60 25.66
C ILE A 93 -9.71 -2.20 25.76
N GLN A 94 -10.49 -2.86 26.62
CA GLN A 94 -11.90 -2.51 26.84
C GLN A 94 -12.06 -1.09 27.36
N TRP A 95 -11.30 -0.71 28.40
CA TRP A 95 -11.35 0.66 28.94
C TRP A 95 -10.98 1.70 27.86
N TYR A 96 -9.93 1.43 27.08
CA TYR A 96 -9.50 2.31 26.01
C TYR A 96 -10.61 2.51 24.96
N ILE A 97 -11.23 1.42 24.52
CA ILE A 97 -12.33 1.48 23.55
C ILE A 97 -13.49 2.33 24.09
N LEU A 98 -13.94 2.06 25.32
CA LEU A 98 -15.10 2.76 25.91
C LEU A 98 -14.87 4.27 26.15
N ASN A 99 -13.64 4.71 26.40
CA ASN A 99 -13.34 6.09 26.78
C ASN A 99 -12.83 6.98 25.63
N ASN A 100 -12.48 6.42 24.48
CA ASN A 100 -11.84 7.17 23.39
C ASN A 100 -12.67 7.23 22.09
N TRP A 101 -13.83 6.57 22.03
CA TRP A 101 -14.62 6.49 20.80
C TRP A 101 -16.04 7.03 20.97
N ASP A 102 -16.35 8.07 20.19
CA ASP A 102 -17.63 8.79 20.19
C ASP A 102 -18.83 7.88 19.87
N GLU A 103 -18.65 6.87 19.00
CA GLU A 103 -19.69 5.92 18.59
C GLU A 103 -20.26 5.10 19.76
N ILE A 104 -19.51 5.02 20.86
CA ILE A 104 -19.88 4.23 22.04
C ILE A 104 -20.61 5.08 23.08
N GLU A 105 -20.39 6.41 23.08
CA GLU A 105 -21.08 7.32 24.01
C GLU A 105 -22.61 7.24 23.87
N ASP A 106 -23.10 7.00 22.65
CA ASP A 106 -24.53 6.87 22.36
C ASP A 106 -25.15 5.56 22.90
N ILE A 107 -24.34 4.56 23.26
CA ILE A 107 -24.78 3.25 23.75
C ILE A 107 -24.73 3.19 25.30
N ILE A 108 -23.90 4.03 25.92
CA ILE A 108 -23.71 4.08 27.37
C ILE A 108 -24.80 4.94 28.07
N LYS A 109 -25.54 5.77 27.33
CA LYS A 109 -26.69 6.55 27.84
C LYS A 109 -27.94 5.71 28.04
#